data_AF-A0A1P8W694-F1
#
_entry.id   AF-A0A1P8W694-F1
#
_cell.length_a   1.000
_cell.length_b   1.000
_cell.length_c   1.000
_cell.angle_alpha   90.00
_cell.angle_beta   90.00
_cell.angle_gamma   90.00
#
_symmetry.space_group_name_H-M   'P 1'
#
loop_
_entity.id
_entity.type
_entity.pdbx_description
1 polymer ?
#
loop_
_entity_poly.entity_id
_entity_poly.type
_entity_poly.pdbx_seq_one_letter_code
_entity_poly.pdbx_strand_id
1 'polypeptide(L)'
;FDKRGNGRVALDSLGDLLRACGQNPTLTEIRDLEKNVGGDFDFETFQRVLNRPGGFRDPGEPEEYCRGFQVFDKDMTGFIGVGQLKY
;
A
#
# COMPACT_ATOMS: atom_id res chain seq x y z
N PHE A 1 -6.66 -10.06 12.50
CA PHE A 1 -6.56 -10.20 11.04
C PHE A 1 -7.14 -11.53 10.56
N ASP A 2 -6.90 -12.65 11.24
CA ASP A 2 -7.73 -13.86 11.08
C ASP A 2 -9.09 -13.66 11.78
N LYS A 3 -10.16 -13.49 11.00
CA LYS A 3 -11.53 -13.30 11.51
C LYS A 3 -12.28 -14.63 11.67
N ARG A 4 -11.76 -15.72 11.12
CA ARG A 4 -12.43 -17.04 11.05
C ARG A 4 -11.81 -18.06 12.00
N GLY A 5 -10.66 -17.75 12.61
CA GLY A 5 -9.95 -18.60 13.56
C GLY A 5 -9.36 -19.86 12.91
N ASN A 6 -9.17 -19.84 11.59
CA ASN A 6 -8.68 -20.98 10.81
C ASN A 6 -7.19 -20.87 10.47
N GLY A 7 -6.49 -19.87 11.02
CA GLY A 7 -5.07 -19.61 10.74
C GLY A 7 -4.83 -18.96 9.38
N ARG A 8 -5.90 -18.54 8.67
CA ARG A 8 -5.82 -17.86 7.37
C ARG A 8 -6.40 -16.46 7.47
N VAL A 9 -5.80 -15.55 6.71
CA VAL A 9 -6.19 -14.15 6.61
C VAL A 9 -6.64 -13.88 5.19
N ALA A 10 -7.70 -13.08 5.05
CA ALA A 10 -8.20 -12.66 3.75
C ALA A 10 -7.16 -11.76 3.05
N LEU A 11 -7.05 -11.92 1.73
CA LEU A 11 -6.16 -11.12 0.88
C LEU A 11 -6.28 -9.61 1.11
N ASP A 12 -7.51 -9.11 1.22
CA ASP A 12 -7.81 -7.70 1.43
C ASP A 12 -7.14 -7.10 2.68
N SER A 13 -6.80 -7.95 3.67
CA SER A 13 -6.12 -7.53 4.91
C SER A 13 -4.59 -7.51 4.80
N LEU A 14 -4.01 -7.93 3.66
CA LEU A 14 -2.56 -7.96 3.44
C LEU A 14 -1.95 -6.56 3.52
N GLY A 15 -2.57 -5.58 2.86
CA GLY A 15 -2.09 -4.19 2.87
C GLY A 15 -2.07 -3.59 4.28
N ASP A 16 -3.14 -3.82 5.05
CA ASP A 16 -3.25 -3.31 6.41
C ASP A 16 -2.27 -4.01 7.37
N LEU A 17 -2.02 -5.30 7.17
CA LEU A 17 -1.01 -6.05 7.92
C LEU A 17 0.40 -5.53 7.65
N LEU A 18 0.74 -5.27 6.39
CA LEU A 18 2.04 -4.71 6.01
C LEU A 18 2.23 -3.33 6.65
N ARG A 19 1.21 -2.48 6.61
CA ARG A 19 1.21 -1.16 7.28
C ARG A 19 1.33 -1.27 8.79
N ALA A 20 0.64 -2.22 9.40
CA ALA A 20 0.76 -2.48 10.84
C ALA A 20 2.17 -2.95 11.24
N CYS A 21 2.89 -3.59 10.34
CA CYS A 21 4.30 -3.96 10.52
C CYS A 21 5.29 -2.84 10.14
N GLY A 22 4.81 -1.62 9.88
CA GLY A 22 5.63 -0.45 9.57
C GLY A 22 6.10 -0.37 8.11
N GLN A 23 5.60 -1.24 7.23
CA GLN A 23 5.88 -1.17 5.79
C GLN A 23 4.89 -0.23 5.10
N ASN A 24 5.32 0.46 4.05
CA ASN A 24 4.45 1.35 3.26
C ASN A 24 4.29 0.87 1.81
N PRO A 25 3.64 -0.29 1.57
CA PRO A 25 3.39 -0.75 0.22
C PRO A 25 2.38 0.15 -0.51
N THR A 26 2.63 0.38 -1.80
CA THR A 26 1.66 1.01 -2.71
C THR A 26 0.49 0.06 -3.01
N LEU A 27 -0.66 0.61 -3.45
CA LEU A 27 -1.81 -0.21 -3.85
C LEU A 27 -1.49 -1.17 -5.00
N THR A 28 -0.60 -0.77 -5.92
CA THR A 28 -0.16 -1.62 -7.02
C THR A 28 0.66 -2.81 -6.49
N GLU A 29 1.60 -2.56 -5.58
CA GLU A 29 2.40 -3.63 -4.97
C GLU A 29 1.53 -4.59 -4.16
N ILE A 30 0.53 -4.08 -3.41
CA ILE A 30 -0.42 -4.95 -2.70
C ILE A 30 -1.15 -5.85 -3.70
N ARG A 31 -1.68 -5.30 -4.80
CA ARG A 31 -2.38 -6.08 -5.83
C ARG A 31 -1.48 -7.13 -6.49
N ASP A 32 -0.21 -6.82 -6.72
CA ASP A 32 0.74 -7.77 -7.30
C ASP A 32 1.10 -8.87 -6.28
N LEU A 33 1.24 -8.54 -5.01
CA LEU A 33 1.41 -9.53 -3.95
C LEU A 33 0.17 -10.41 -3.80
N GLU A 34 -1.02 -9.83 -3.87
CA GLU A 34 -2.29 -10.55 -3.82
C GLU A 34 -2.42 -11.57 -4.96
N LYS A 35 -2.05 -11.18 -6.18
CA LYS A 35 -1.98 -12.09 -7.33
C LYS A 35 -0.98 -13.22 -7.14
N ASN A 36 0.18 -12.95 -6.56
CA ASN A 36 1.20 -13.97 -6.31
C ASN A 36 0.76 -14.98 -5.25
N VAL A 37 0.02 -14.52 -4.24
CA VAL A 37 -0.54 -15.38 -3.18
C VAL A 37 -1.73 -16.20 -3.71
N GLY A 38 -2.58 -15.61 -4.54
CA GLY A 38 -3.67 -16.31 -5.24
C GLY A 38 -4.89 -16.69 -4.39
N GLY A 39 -4.91 -16.35 -3.10
CA GLY A 39 -6.05 -16.58 -2.20
C GLY A 39 -5.75 -16.17 -0.76
N ASP A 40 -6.62 -16.57 0.18
CA ASP A 40 -6.36 -16.40 1.61
C ASP A 40 -4.99 -16.96 1.98
N PHE A 41 -4.21 -16.20 2.76
CA PHE A 41 -2.84 -16.55 3.13
C PHE A 41 -2.72 -16.91 4.61
N ASP A 42 -1.72 -17.71 4.94
CA ASP A 42 -1.35 -18.02 6.31
C ASP A 42 -0.19 -17.13 6.79
N PHE A 43 0.14 -17.28 8.07
CA PHE A 43 1.22 -16.51 8.68
C PHE A 43 2.58 -16.76 8.01
N GLU A 44 2.86 -17.99 7.56
CA GLU A 44 4.11 -18.33 6.89
C GLU A 44 4.24 -17.60 5.55
N THR A 45 3.16 -17.58 4.75
CA THR A 45 3.09 -16.83 3.49
C THR A 45 3.27 -15.33 3.75
N PHE A 46 2.63 -14.79 4.78
CA PHE A 46 2.80 -13.40 5.19
C PHE A 46 4.25 -13.08 5.56
N GLN A 47 4.93 -13.94 6.32
CA GLN A 47 6.34 -13.75 6.68
C GLN A 47 7.25 -13.74 5.45
N ARG A 48 6.97 -14.55 4.43
CA ARG A 48 7.74 -14.52 3.17
C ARG A 48 7.57 -13.20 2.42
N VAL A 49 6.35 -12.66 2.41
CA VAL A 49 6.06 -11.35 1.82
C VAL A 49 6.73 -10.23 2.61
N LEU A 50 6.66 -10.29 3.94
CA LEU A 50 7.25 -9.29 4.83
C LEU A 50 8.78 -9.24 4.71
N ASN A 51 9.44 -10.40 4.56
CA ASN A 51 10.90 -10.53 4.45
C ASN A 51 11.40 -10.60 2.99
N ARG A 52 10.59 -10.11 2.04
CA ARG A 52 10.95 -10.05 0.62
C ARG A 52 12.27 -9.30 0.40
N PRO A 53 13.20 -9.83 -0.41
CA PRO A 53 14.39 -9.09 -0.81
C PRO A 53 13.99 -7.86 -1.64
N GLY A 54 14.51 -6.69 -1.26
CA GLY A 54 14.12 -5.39 -1.83
C GLY A 54 13.05 -4.65 -1.05
N GLY A 55 12.49 -5.26 0.01
CA GLY A 55 11.62 -4.60 0.98
C GLY A 55 10.37 -3.95 0.37
N PHE A 56 9.82 -3.00 1.12
CA PHE A 56 8.87 -2.02 0.61
C PHE A 56 9.56 -0.67 0.59
N ARG A 57 9.18 0.17 -0.38
CA ARG A 57 9.80 1.47 -0.56
C ARG A 57 9.67 2.25 0.74
N ASP A 58 10.78 2.85 1.18
CA ASP A 58 10.73 3.85 2.26
C ASP A 58 9.73 4.95 1.87
N PRO A 59 9.03 5.55 2.84
CA PRO A 59 8.21 6.72 2.54
C PRO A 59 9.07 7.72 1.77
N GLY A 60 8.62 8.10 0.57
CA GLY A 60 9.34 9.05 -0.27
C GLY A 60 9.53 10.37 0.46
N GLU A 61 10.46 11.20 -0.01
CA GLU A 61 10.60 12.53 0.56
C GLU A 61 9.26 13.29 0.42
N PRO A 62 8.86 14.10 1.41
CA PRO A 62 7.66 14.95 1.33
C PRO A 62 7.59 15.73 0.01
N GLU A 63 8.75 16.12 -0.54
CA GLU A 63 8.84 16.80 -1.83
C GLU A 63 8.37 15.98 -3.03
N GLU A 64 8.54 14.65 -3.04
CA GLU A 64 7.99 13.80 -4.12
C GLU A 64 6.46 13.82 -4.11
N TYR A 65 5.86 13.76 -2.91
CA TYR A 65 4.42 13.88 -2.75
C TYR A 65 3.94 15.27 -3.20
N CYS A 66 4.59 16.34 -2.76
CA CYS A 66 4.27 17.71 -3.16
C CYS A 66 4.37 17.91 -4.69
N ARG A 67 5.39 17.34 -5.35
CA ARG A 67 5.50 17.38 -6.82
C ARG A 67 4.36 16.63 -7.51
N GLY A 68 3.95 15.47 -6.98
CA GLY A 68 2.79 14.74 -7.48
C GLY A 68 1.49 15.55 -7.36
N PHE A 69 1.34 16.32 -6.28
CA PHE A 69 0.20 17.20 -6.05
C PHE A 69 0.25 18.51 -6.86
N GLN A 70 1.44 19.03 -7.18
CA GLN A 70 1.61 20.18 -8.09
C GLN A 70 1.11 19.92 -9.51
N VAL A 71 1.03 18.66 -9.94
CA VAL A 71 0.38 18.30 -11.23
C VAL A 71 -1.09 18.75 -11.26
N PHE A 72 -1.74 18.76 -10.09
CA PHE A 72 -3.14 19.16 -9.93
C PHE A 72 -3.29 20.64 -9.54
N ASP A 73 -2.34 21.20 -8.79
CA ASP A 73 -2.28 22.64 -8.47
C ASP A 73 -1.48 23.42 -9.53
N LYS A 74 -2.07 23.53 -10.73
CA LYS A 74 -1.45 24.24 -11.88
C LYS A 74 -1.13 25.71 -11.60
N ASP A 75 -1.82 26.31 -10.63
CA ASP A 75 -1.70 27.71 -10.25
C ASP A 75 -0.69 27.94 -9.11
N MET A 76 -0.04 26.87 -8.60
CA MET A 76 0.91 26.91 -7.48
C MET A 76 0.37 27.66 -6.24
N THR A 77 -0.92 27.51 -5.97
CA THR A 77 -1.58 28.16 -4.85
C THR A 77 -1.30 27.48 -3.52
N GLY A 78 -0.81 26.24 -3.56
CA GLY A 78 -0.67 25.34 -2.41
C GLY A 78 -1.97 24.62 -2.04
N PHE A 79 -3.05 24.80 -2.80
CA PHE A 79 -4.37 24.22 -2.53
C PHE A 79 -4.92 23.51 -3.78
N ILE A 80 -5.33 22.24 -3.63
CA ILE A 80 -6.02 21.51 -4.71
C ILE A 80 -7.52 21.65 -4.50
N GLY A 81 -8.19 22.30 -5.43
CA GLY A 81 -9.65 22.42 -5.40
C GLY A 81 -10.31 21.05 -5.54
N VAL A 82 -11.41 20.81 -4.82
CA VAL A 82 -12.18 19.53 -4.87
C VAL A 82 -12.64 19.17 -6.30
N GLY A 83 -12.72 20.15 -7.21
CA GLY A 83 -13.01 19.96 -8.63
C GLY A 83 -11.82 19.52 -9.51
N GLN A 84 -10.58 19.71 -9.07
CA GLN A 84 -9.36 19.29 -9.78
C GLN A 84 -8.94 17.85 -9.46
N LEU A 85 -9.44 17.30 -8.34
CA LEU A 85 -9.17 15.92 -7.89
C LEU A 85 -10.07 14.86 -8.57
N LYS A 86 -10.98 15.28 -9.47
CA LYS A 86 -12.01 14.43 -10.09
C LYS A 86 -11.76 14.06 -11.56
N TYR A 87 -10.54 14.21 -12.08
CA TYR A 87 -10.19 13.76 -13.43
C TYR A 87 -8.88 12.97 -13.44
#